data_AF-A0A3A9V7L4-F1
#
_entry.id   AF-A0A3A9V7L4-F1
#
_cell.length_a   1.000
_cell.length_b   1.000
_cell.length_c   1.000
_cell.angle_alpha   90.00
_cell.angle_beta   90.00
_cell.angle_gamma   90.00
#
_symmetry.space_group_name_H-M   'P 1'
#
loop_
_entity.id
_entity.type
_entity.pdbx_description
1 polymer ?
#
loop_
_entity_poly.entity_id
_entity_poly.type
_entity_poly.pdbx_seq_one_letter_code
_entity_poly.pdbx_strand_id
1 'polypeptide(L)'
;MKNYKIIIIVILSLSIFIGLYFYYCDLDKSLSKTSEILRLGFSFITLIIALKIYDRFGLNKKIAEKRTEIIVDLLIELKNIYFRIHNKTSQGTSNGPFFPKKDISNFLTSYTKEQLDSKILFQIGEKDDYIKKIEIIENHSLLPKSIRNKLEFLTKKGGQSPTENKELYRARIYFSKVGAKKLNEDKFWLVENGNDCTLREYINKYKDLFEEIETWIGKYSNLSDELNI
;
A
#
# COMPACT_ATOMS: atom_id res chain seq x y z
N MET A 1 -23.87 6.18 -11.54
CA MET A 1 -24.78 6.04 -10.38
C MET A 1 -24.54 7.01 -9.21
N LYS A 2 -23.30 7.35 -8.79
CA LYS A 2 -23.07 8.26 -7.64
C LYS A 2 -23.59 9.70 -7.81
N ASN A 3 -23.56 10.24 -9.03
CA ASN A 3 -23.98 11.63 -9.29
C ASN A 3 -25.49 11.86 -9.09
N TYR A 4 -26.34 10.86 -9.36
CA TYR A 4 -27.79 10.97 -9.17
C TYR A 4 -28.19 11.11 -7.70
N LYS A 5 -27.48 10.42 -6.78
CA LYS A 5 -27.73 10.53 -5.34
C LYS A 5 -27.45 11.95 -4.83
N ILE A 6 -26.37 12.58 -5.31
CA ILE A 6 -26.02 13.96 -4.96
C ILE A 6 -27.07 14.94 -5.49
N ILE A 7 -27.51 14.76 -6.74
CA ILE A 7 -28.56 15.59 -7.34
C ILE A 7 -29.87 15.47 -6.56
N ILE A 8 -30.27 14.25 -6.18
CA ILE A 8 -31.48 13.99 -5.39
C ILE A 8 -31.39 14.65 -4.01
N ILE A 9 -30.24 14.56 -3.32
CA ILE A 9 -30.03 15.21 -2.02
C ILE A 9 -30.13 16.74 -2.14
N VAL A 10 -29.58 17.32 -3.21
CA VAL A 10 -29.66 18.77 -3.46
C VAL A 10 -31.11 19.20 -3.74
N ILE A 11 -31.87 18.43 -4.52
CA ILE A 11 -33.28 18.72 -4.79
C ILE A 11 -34.12 18.62 -3.51
N LEU A 12 -33.90 17.58 -2.70
CA LEU A 12 -34.55 17.41 -1.40
C LEU A 12 -34.20 18.55 -0.43
N SER A 13 -32.93 18.97 -0.36
CA SER A 13 -32.55 20.09 0.49
C SER A 13 -33.19 21.39 0.02
N LEU A 14 -33.25 21.63 -1.30
CA LEU A 14 -33.89 22.83 -1.86
C LEU A 14 -35.39 22.87 -1.56
N SER A 15 -36.08 21.73 -1.70
CA SER A 15 -37.53 21.63 -1.46
C SER A 15 -37.89 21.78 0.02
N ILE A 16 -37.06 21.25 0.93
CA ILE A 16 -37.18 21.52 2.37
C ILE A 16 -36.95 23.00 2.67
N PHE A 17 -35.96 23.63 2.04
CA PHE A 17 -35.67 25.06 2.22
C PHE A 17 -36.81 25.95 1.72
N ILE A 18 -37.39 25.64 0.56
CA ILE A 18 -38.55 26.33 0.00
C ILE A 18 -39.79 26.11 0.89
N GLY A 19 -40.00 24.89 1.38
CA GLY A 19 -41.10 24.59 2.32
C GLY A 19 -40.99 25.36 3.63
N LEU A 20 -39.80 25.42 4.22
CA LEU A 20 -39.53 26.22 5.43
C LEU A 20 -39.71 27.72 5.18
N TYR A 21 -39.37 28.20 4.00
CA TYR A 21 -39.54 29.61 3.62
C TYR A 21 -41.01 30.04 3.58
N PHE A 22 -41.88 29.24 2.96
CA PHE A 22 -43.32 29.50 2.93
C PHE A 22 -44.00 29.30 4.30
N TYR A 23 -43.44 28.45 5.16
CA TYR A 23 -43.97 28.21 6.51
C TYR A 23 -43.63 29.32 7.52
N TYR A 24 -42.48 30.00 7.39
CA TYR A 24 -41.98 30.97 8.37
C TYR A 24 -42.02 32.44 7.95
N CYS A 25 -42.45 32.78 6.73
CA CYS A 25 -42.52 34.17 6.28
C CYS A 25 -43.96 34.71 6.24
N ASP A 26 -44.28 35.61 7.17
CA ASP A 26 -45.33 36.62 6.94
C ASP A 26 -44.98 37.43 5.70
N LEU A 27 -45.93 37.55 4.78
CA LEU A 27 -45.76 38.10 3.42
C LEU A 27 -45.10 39.50 3.43
N ASP A 28 -45.34 40.32 4.44
CA ASP A 28 -44.85 41.70 4.55
C ASP A 28 -43.39 41.85 5.01
N LYS A 29 -42.80 40.83 5.66
CA LYS A 29 -41.36 40.79 6.00
C LYS A 29 -40.54 39.91 5.05
N SER A 30 -41.17 39.41 3.98
CA SER A 30 -40.60 38.36 3.14
C SER A 30 -39.45 38.84 2.26
N LEU A 31 -39.48 40.07 1.76
CA LEU A 31 -38.54 40.61 0.76
C LEU A 31 -37.05 40.60 1.20
N SER A 32 -36.75 41.00 2.44
CA SER A 32 -35.36 40.98 2.93
C SER A 32 -34.84 39.55 3.13
N LYS A 33 -35.69 38.66 3.65
CA LYS A 33 -35.38 37.24 3.84
C LYS A 33 -35.24 36.49 2.51
N THR A 34 -36.01 36.84 1.48
CA THR A 34 -35.84 36.27 0.12
C THR A 34 -34.43 36.56 -0.41
N SER A 35 -33.92 37.78 -0.18
CA SER A 35 -32.60 38.17 -0.67
C SER A 35 -31.46 37.38 -0.01
N GLU A 36 -31.59 37.07 1.29
CA GLU A 36 -30.61 36.26 2.02
C GLU A 36 -30.63 34.80 1.56
N ILE A 37 -31.83 34.25 1.32
CA ILE A 37 -32.00 32.89 0.82
C ILE A 37 -31.45 32.75 -0.60
N LEU A 38 -31.68 33.74 -1.46
CA LEU A 38 -31.10 33.77 -2.80
C LEU A 38 -29.57 33.85 -2.72
N ARG A 39 -28.99 34.67 -1.83
CA ARG A 39 -27.53 34.74 -1.63
C ARG A 39 -26.94 33.41 -1.17
N LEU A 40 -27.59 32.73 -0.23
CA LEU A 40 -27.18 31.39 0.22
C LEU A 40 -27.29 30.38 -0.92
N GLY A 41 -28.40 30.38 -1.67
CA GLY A 41 -28.61 29.52 -2.83
C GLY A 41 -27.55 29.72 -3.92
N PHE A 42 -27.25 30.96 -4.27
CA PHE A 42 -26.17 31.30 -5.21
C PHE A 42 -24.81 30.83 -4.71
N SER A 43 -24.52 30.96 -3.41
CA SER A 43 -23.27 30.47 -2.82
C SER A 43 -23.14 28.95 -2.95
N PHE A 44 -24.22 28.19 -2.74
CA PHE A 44 -24.25 26.74 -2.96
C PHE A 44 -24.08 26.37 -4.44
N ILE A 45 -24.74 27.08 -5.35
CA ILE A 45 -24.58 26.86 -6.79
C ILE A 45 -23.14 27.14 -7.22
N THR A 46 -22.53 28.22 -6.74
CA THR A 46 -21.12 28.55 -7.02
C THR A 46 -20.18 27.49 -6.48
N LEU A 47 -20.44 26.91 -5.30
CA LEU A 47 -19.67 25.79 -4.76
C LEU A 47 -19.79 24.54 -5.64
N ILE A 48 -20.99 24.20 -6.11
CA ILE A 48 -21.21 23.07 -7.02
C ILE A 48 -20.51 23.30 -8.36
N ILE A 49 -20.57 24.52 -8.90
CA ILE A 49 -19.85 24.90 -10.13
C ILE A 49 -18.34 24.79 -9.90
N ALA A 50 -17.82 25.30 -8.78
CA ALA A 50 -16.40 25.19 -8.43
C ALA A 50 -15.95 23.73 -8.32
N LEU A 51 -16.75 22.86 -7.70
CA LEU A 51 -16.47 21.41 -7.64
C LEU A 51 -16.51 20.75 -9.02
N LYS A 52 -17.46 21.11 -9.88
CA LYS A 52 -17.51 20.59 -11.27
C LYS A 52 -16.35 21.11 -12.13
N ILE A 53 -15.95 22.36 -11.94
CA ILE A 53 -14.82 22.98 -12.63
C ILE A 53 -13.49 22.40 -12.12
N TYR A 54 -13.38 22.08 -10.84
CA TYR A 54 -12.24 21.39 -10.23
C TYR A 54 -11.95 20.06 -10.95
N ASP A 55 -13.00 19.28 -11.28
CA ASP A 55 -12.87 18.08 -12.11
C ASP A 55 -12.46 18.39 -13.56
N ARG A 56 -12.95 19.51 -14.14
CA ARG A 56 -12.67 19.93 -15.53
C ARG A 56 -11.21 20.36 -15.76
N PHE A 57 -10.51 20.83 -14.73
CA PHE A 57 -9.08 21.17 -14.81
C PHE A 57 -8.14 19.94 -14.79
N GLY A 58 -8.69 18.73 -14.80
CA GLY A 58 -7.89 17.51 -14.87
C GLY A 58 -7.10 17.22 -13.59
N LEU A 59 -7.47 17.80 -12.45
CA LEU A 59 -6.81 17.52 -11.17
C LEU A 59 -6.91 16.05 -10.79
N ASN A 60 -8.07 15.41 -11.02
CA ASN A 60 -8.21 13.97 -10.83
C ASN A 60 -7.29 13.17 -11.76
N LYS A 61 -7.08 13.64 -13.00
CA LYS A 61 -6.15 13.02 -13.94
C LYS A 61 -4.71 13.14 -13.43
N LYS A 62 -4.29 14.33 -13.02
CA LYS A 62 -2.95 14.56 -12.44
C LYS A 62 -2.71 13.75 -11.16
N ILE A 63 -3.72 13.65 -10.29
CA ILE A 63 -3.65 12.82 -9.07
C ILE A 63 -3.54 11.33 -9.45
N ALA A 64 -4.32 10.87 -10.43
CA ALA A 64 -4.24 9.50 -10.92
C ALA A 64 -2.88 9.19 -11.54
N GLU A 65 -2.37 10.07 -12.41
CA GLU A 65 -1.02 9.96 -13.00
C GLU A 65 0.04 9.88 -11.90
N LYS A 66 -0.01 10.77 -10.90
CA LYS A 66 0.97 10.75 -9.82
C LYS A 66 0.88 9.48 -8.97
N ARG A 67 -0.33 8.97 -8.73
CA ARG A 67 -0.53 7.68 -8.04
C ARG A 67 0.08 6.52 -8.82
N THR A 68 -0.12 6.50 -10.13
CA THR A 68 0.47 5.49 -11.01
C THR A 68 1.99 5.55 -10.97
N GLU A 69 2.58 6.75 -11.07
CA GLU A 69 4.03 6.96 -10.97
C GLU A 69 4.59 6.38 -9.66
N ILE A 70 3.96 6.69 -8.52
CA ILE A 70 4.38 6.18 -7.20
C ILE A 70 4.32 4.65 -7.12
N ILE A 71 3.29 4.03 -7.72
CA ILE A 71 3.14 2.58 -7.72
C ILE A 71 4.14 1.91 -8.66
N VAL A 72 4.46 2.55 -9.79
CA VAL A 72 5.54 2.10 -10.69
C VAL A 72 6.89 2.20 -9.98
N ASP A 73 7.18 3.30 -9.29
CA ASP A 73 8.40 3.45 -8.49
C ASP A 73 8.47 2.38 -7.39
N LEU A 74 7.36 2.12 -6.69
CA LEU A 74 7.27 1.04 -5.70
C LEU A 74 7.60 -0.31 -6.35
N LEU A 75 7.00 -0.60 -7.50
CA LEU A 75 7.26 -1.84 -8.22
C LEU A 75 8.73 -1.96 -8.61
N ILE A 76 9.34 -0.89 -9.14
CA ILE A 76 10.77 -0.87 -9.50
C ILE A 76 11.63 -1.20 -8.29
N GLU A 77 11.41 -0.54 -7.16
CA GLU A 77 12.18 -0.80 -5.96
C GLU A 77 11.94 -2.22 -5.42
N LEU A 78 10.69 -2.70 -5.39
CA LEU A 78 10.37 -4.09 -5.04
C LEU A 78 11.02 -5.11 -6.00
N LYS A 79 11.14 -4.81 -7.31
CA LYS A 79 11.85 -5.70 -8.27
C LYS A 79 13.34 -5.80 -7.96
N ASN A 80 13.92 -4.74 -7.39
CA ASN A 80 15.36 -4.65 -7.08
C ASN A 80 15.74 -5.31 -5.76
N ILE A 81 14.75 -5.75 -4.97
CA ILE A 81 14.99 -6.50 -3.74
C ILE A 81 15.28 -7.95 -4.10
N TYR A 82 16.50 -8.37 -3.81
CA TYR A 82 16.88 -9.77 -3.85
C TYR A 82 17.30 -10.20 -2.47
N PHE A 83 16.62 -11.22 -1.95
CA PHE A 83 17.03 -11.87 -0.73
C PHE A 83 17.30 -13.34 -0.97
N ARG A 84 18.22 -13.87 -0.17
CA ARG A 84 18.54 -15.28 -0.10
C ARG A 84 18.18 -15.80 1.27
N ILE A 85 17.83 -17.07 1.31
CA ILE A 85 17.43 -17.75 2.54
C ILE A 85 18.47 -18.82 2.83
N HIS A 86 19.03 -18.76 4.03
CA HIS A 86 19.90 -19.80 4.56
C HIS A 86 19.19 -20.45 5.74
N ASN A 87 18.79 -21.72 5.57
CA ASN A 87 18.15 -22.47 6.64
C ASN A 87 19.19 -23.31 7.33
N LYS A 88 19.31 -23.12 8.65
CA LYS A 88 19.99 -24.06 9.53
C LYS A 88 18.91 -24.95 10.12
N THR A 89 19.05 -26.26 9.97
CA THR A 89 18.15 -27.26 10.57
C THR A 89 18.98 -28.32 11.29
N SER A 90 18.30 -29.24 11.98
CA SER A 90 18.94 -30.39 12.63
C SER A 90 19.68 -31.32 11.63
N GLN A 91 19.29 -31.31 10.36
CA GLN A 91 19.82 -32.16 9.30
C GLN A 91 20.99 -31.53 8.53
N GLY A 92 21.37 -30.30 8.88
CA GLY A 92 22.44 -29.57 8.24
C GLY A 92 22.03 -28.18 7.81
N THR A 93 22.82 -27.58 6.92
CA THR A 93 22.59 -26.22 6.44
C THR A 93 22.27 -26.25 4.96
N SER A 94 21.18 -25.61 4.57
CA SER A 94 20.74 -25.53 3.18
C SER A 94 20.67 -24.08 2.72
N ASN A 95 21.24 -23.82 1.55
CA ASN A 95 21.03 -22.57 0.83
C ASN A 95 19.76 -22.71 -0.01
N GLY A 96 18.76 -21.90 0.32
CA GLY A 96 17.56 -21.78 -0.48
C GLY A 96 17.84 -21.03 -1.80
N PRO A 97 17.01 -21.26 -2.83
CA PRO A 97 17.11 -20.51 -4.08
C PRO A 97 16.94 -19.00 -3.82
N PHE A 98 17.48 -18.18 -4.74
CA PHE A 98 17.09 -16.77 -4.81
C PHE A 98 15.59 -16.69 -4.96
N PHE A 99 14.92 -15.81 -4.21
CA PHE A 99 13.49 -15.58 -4.36
C PHE A 99 13.18 -15.13 -5.81
N PRO A 100 12.58 -15.99 -6.66
CA PRO A 100 12.29 -15.66 -8.03
C PRO A 100 10.92 -15.00 -8.08
N LYS A 101 10.93 -13.76 -8.57
CA LYS A 101 9.77 -12.88 -8.67
C LYS A 101 8.58 -13.48 -9.45
N LYS A 102 8.83 -14.43 -10.37
CA LYS A 102 7.83 -14.96 -11.30
C LYS A 102 7.06 -16.18 -10.81
N ASP A 103 7.49 -16.85 -9.75
CA ASP A 103 6.85 -18.10 -9.35
C ASP A 103 6.97 -18.38 -7.86
N ILE A 104 6.21 -17.62 -7.07
CA ILE A 104 6.16 -17.76 -5.61
C ILE A 104 5.66 -19.16 -5.23
N SER A 105 4.75 -19.73 -6.00
CA SER A 105 4.22 -21.08 -5.76
C SER A 105 5.31 -22.14 -5.92
N ASN A 106 6.07 -22.12 -7.01
CA ASN A 106 7.21 -23.03 -7.19
C ASN A 106 8.37 -22.73 -6.25
N PHE A 107 8.49 -21.48 -5.79
CA PHE A 107 9.45 -21.15 -4.74
C PHE A 107 9.11 -21.85 -3.43
N LEU A 108 7.86 -21.81 -2.99
CA LEU A 108 7.42 -22.46 -1.75
C LEU A 108 7.58 -23.99 -1.81
N THR A 109 7.36 -24.62 -2.97
CA THR A 109 7.54 -26.08 -3.12
C THR A 109 9.01 -26.52 -3.06
N SER A 110 9.96 -25.60 -3.24
CA SER A 110 11.40 -25.90 -3.11
C SER A 110 11.90 -26.05 -1.68
N TYR A 111 11.06 -25.74 -0.68
CA TYR A 111 11.39 -25.85 0.74
C TYR A 111 10.62 -26.98 1.42
N THR A 112 11.25 -27.61 2.40
CA THR A 112 10.57 -28.56 3.29
C THR A 112 9.61 -27.83 4.22
N LYS A 113 8.62 -28.56 4.77
CA LYS A 113 7.69 -28.00 5.75
C LYS A 113 8.41 -27.38 6.95
N GLU A 114 9.44 -28.06 7.47
CA GLU A 114 10.25 -27.57 8.60
C GLU A 114 10.93 -26.24 8.27
N GLN A 115 11.47 -26.09 7.06
CA GLN A 115 12.09 -24.83 6.62
C GLN A 115 11.06 -23.70 6.48
N LEU A 116 9.88 -23.99 5.92
CA LEU A 116 8.82 -23.00 5.75
C LEU A 116 8.23 -22.50 7.07
N ASP A 117 8.14 -23.39 8.06
CA ASP A 117 7.57 -23.09 9.37
C ASP A 117 8.63 -22.51 10.34
N SER A 118 9.88 -22.38 9.90
CA SER A 118 10.96 -21.75 10.67
C SER A 118 10.76 -20.24 10.79
N LYS A 119 11.12 -19.68 11.96
CA LYS A 119 11.09 -18.24 12.19
C LYS A 119 12.23 -17.54 11.47
N ILE A 120 12.00 -16.32 11.03
CA ILE A 120 12.97 -15.57 10.23
C ILE A 120 13.95 -14.75 11.08
N LEU A 121 15.18 -14.62 10.59
CA LEU A 121 16.20 -13.70 11.09
C LEU A 121 16.70 -12.85 9.93
N PHE A 122 16.88 -11.56 10.16
CA PHE A 122 17.41 -10.64 9.17
C PHE A 122 18.85 -10.25 9.48
N GLN A 123 19.67 -10.16 8.45
CA GLN A 123 21.02 -9.63 8.57
C GLN A 123 20.98 -8.11 8.80
N ILE A 124 21.73 -7.60 9.78
CA ILE A 124 21.86 -6.15 10.02
C ILE A 124 22.59 -5.47 8.85
N GLY A 125 22.14 -4.27 8.48
CA GLY A 125 22.88 -3.31 7.65
C GLY A 125 22.51 -3.31 6.17
N GLU A 126 22.47 -4.45 5.50
CA GLU A 126 22.13 -4.48 4.06
C GLU A 126 20.64 -4.26 3.80
N LYS A 127 19.77 -4.76 4.70
CA LYS A 127 18.32 -4.54 4.64
C LYS A 127 17.97 -3.05 4.61
N ASP A 128 18.65 -2.25 5.43
CA ASP A 128 18.32 -0.84 5.63
C ASP A 128 18.43 -0.03 4.33
N ASP A 129 19.41 -0.34 3.48
CA ASP A 129 19.60 0.41 2.24
C ASP A 129 18.55 0.06 1.17
N TYR A 130 18.11 -1.19 1.11
CA TYR A 130 17.01 -1.60 0.21
C TYR A 130 15.66 -1.06 0.70
N ILE A 131 15.46 -0.98 2.02
CA ILE A 131 14.16 -0.65 2.60
C ILE A 131 13.94 0.85 2.79
N LYS A 132 14.99 1.64 2.96
CA LYS A 132 14.89 3.12 3.02
C LYS A 132 14.12 3.71 1.84
N LYS A 133 14.37 3.22 0.63
CA LYS A 133 13.66 3.70 -0.56
C LYS A 133 12.18 3.35 -0.56
N ILE A 134 11.86 2.13 -0.12
CA ILE A 134 10.49 1.66 0.01
C ILE A 134 9.74 2.47 1.07
N GLU A 135 10.40 2.79 2.19
CA GLU A 135 9.84 3.60 3.26
C GLU A 135 9.52 5.03 2.81
N ILE A 136 10.35 5.64 1.96
CA ILE A 136 10.04 6.95 1.35
C ILE A 136 8.74 6.86 0.54
N ILE A 137 8.56 5.79 -0.23
CA ILE A 137 7.38 5.56 -1.05
C ILE A 137 6.15 5.24 -0.17
N GLU A 138 6.30 4.43 0.86
CA GLU A 138 5.25 4.07 1.81
C GLU A 138 4.60 5.31 2.44
N ASN A 139 5.45 6.25 2.86
CA ASN A 139 5.06 7.49 3.52
C ASN A 139 4.44 8.52 2.55
N HIS A 140 4.46 8.27 1.24
CA HIS A 140 3.89 9.18 0.26
C HIS A 140 2.36 9.28 0.43
N SER A 141 1.83 10.50 0.56
CA SER A 141 0.40 10.75 0.86
C SER A 141 -0.58 10.21 -0.20
N LEU A 142 -0.11 10.11 -1.44
CA LEU A 142 -0.88 9.58 -2.56
C LEU A 142 -0.80 8.05 -2.70
N LEU A 143 0.04 7.34 -1.95
CA LEU A 143 0.06 5.88 -2.00
C LEU A 143 -1.31 5.32 -1.56
N PRO A 144 -1.93 4.39 -2.33
CA PRO A 144 -3.18 3.77 -1.93
C PRO A 144 -3.04 3.09 -0.56
N LYS A 145 -4.01 3.35 0.32
CA LYS A 145 -4.01 2.79 1.68
C LYS A 145 -3.94 1.26 1.70
N SER A 146 -4.59 0.60 0.73
CA SER A 146 -4.58 -0.87 0.65
C SER A 146 -3.17 -1.43 0.39
N ILE A 147 -2.41 -0.81 -0.52
CA ILE A 147 -1.01 -1.14 -0.79
C ILE A 147 -0.15 -0.80 0.44
N ARG A 148 -0.33 0.40 1.02
CA ARG A 148 0.44 0.82 2.20
C ARG A 148 0.34 -0.19 3.35
N ASN A 149 -0.88 -0.60 3.70
CA ASN A 149 -1.09 -1.55 4.80
C ASN A 149 -0.40 -2.90 4.54
N LYS A 150 -0.32 -3.33 3.28
CA LYS A 150 0.38 -4.56 2.88
C LYS A 150 1.90 -4.38 2.77
N LEU A 151 2.41 -3.15 2.76
CA LEU A 151 3.83 -2.85 2.68
C LEU A 151 4.51 -2.78 4.06
N GLU A 152 3.73 -2.53 5.11
CA GLU A 152 4.17 -2.29 6.50
C GLU A 152 5.11 -3.40 7.04
N PHE A 153 4.96 -4.65 6.59
CA PHE A 153 5.80 -5.75 7.06
C PHE A 153 7.28 -5.66 6.59
N LEU A 154 7.56 -4.87 5.56
CA LEU A 154 8.90 -4.60 5.07
C LEU A 154 9.56 -3.44 5.79
N THR A 155 8.80 -2.41 6.09
CA THR A 155 9.30 -1.11 6.56
C THR A 155 9.29 -0.97 8.08
N LYS A 156 8.68 -1.92 8.81
CA LYS A 156 8.76 -1.97 10.28
C LYS A 156 10.21 -2.02 10.76
N LYS A 157 10.60 -0.94 11.45
CA LYS A 157 11.94 -0.79 12.02
C LYS A 157 12.02 -1.34 13.44
N GLY A 158 13.24 -1.80 13.77
CA GLY A 158 13.61 -2.26 15.09
C GLY A 158 13.67 -3.78 15.14
N GLY A 159 14.67 -4.27 15.86
CA GLY A 159 14.81 -5.69 16.09
C GLY A 159 15.58 -5.94 17.37
N GLN A 160 15.38 -7.13 17.92
CA GLN A 160 16.10 -7.60 19.09
C GLN A 160 17.09 -8.66 18.66
N SER A 161 18.25 -8.67 19.32
CA SER A 161 19.16 -9.80 19.22
C SER A 161 18.40 -11.05 19.66
N PRO A 162 18.48 -12.17 18.92
CA PRO A 162 17.87 -13.41 19.37
C PRO A 162 18.39 -13.75 20.78
N THR A 163 17.46 -14.01 21.70
CA THR A 163 17.77 -14.11 23.14
C THR A 163 18.44 -15.42 23.56
N GLU A 164 18.56 -16.43 22.69
CA GLU A 164 19.11 -17.76 23.03
C GLU A 164 19.66 -18.50 21.79
N ASN A 165 20.46 -19.55 22.04
CA ASN A 165 21.05 -20.56 21.11
C ASN A 165 20.08 -21.26 20.12
N LYS A 166 18.85 -20.76 19.96
CA LYS A 166 17.83 -21.21 18.99
C LYS A 166 18.11 -20.72 17.56
N GLU A 167 19.36 -20.35 17.24
CA GLU A 167 19.77 -20.03 15.88
C GLU A 167 19.71 -21.24 14.94
N LEU A 168 19.75 -22.46 15.49
CA LEU A 168 19.76 -23.73 14.77
C LEU A 168 18.46 -24.07 14.02
N TYR A 169 17.38 -23.31 14.20
CA TYR A 169 16.06 -23.58 13.61
C TYR A 169 15.41 -22.34 12.99
N ARG A 170 16.22 -21.43 12.43
CA ARG A 170 15.73 -20.16 11.88
C ARG A 170 16.17 -19.98 10.43
N ALA A 171 15.26 -19.43 9.63
CA ALA A 171 15.53 -18.98 8.28
C ALA A 171 16.29 -17.65 8.33
N ARG A 172 17.56 -17.66 7.93
CA ARG A 172 18.38 -16.45 7.83
C ARG A 172 18.16 -15.81 6.46
N ILE A 173 17.56 -14.62 6.46
CA ILE A 173 17.29 -13.82 5.28
C ILE A 173 18.34 -12.71 5.19
N TYR A 174 19.05 -12.67 4.07
CA TYR A 174 19.99 -11.59 3.76
C TYR A 174 19.72 -11.00 2.39
N PHE A 175 19.89 -9.67 2.30
CA PHE A 175 19.65 -8.89 1.10
C PHE A 175 20.96 -8.74 0.35
N SER A 176 20.98 -9.06 -0.94
CA SER A 176 22.19 -9.07 -1.74
C SER A 176 21.91 -8.52 -3.12
N LYS A 177 22.87 -7.83 -3.73
CA LYS A 177 22.81 -7.55 -5.17
C LYS A 177 22.76 -8.88 -5.96
N VAL A 178 22.12 -8.86 -7.12
CA VAL A 178 22.11 -9.98 -8.07
C VAL A 178 23.54 -10.44 -8.31
N GLY A 179 23.82 -11.73 -8.05
CA GLY A 179 25.14 -12.33 -8.28
C GLY A 179 26.12 -12.28 -7.11
N ALA A 180 25.83 -11.62 -5.97
CA ALA A 180 26.70 -11.74 -4.81
C ALA A 180 26.54 -13.14 -4.19
N LYS A 181 27.65 -13.88 -4.09
CA LYS A 181 27.64 -15.33 -3.80
C LYS A 181 27.83 -15.70 -2.33
N LYS A 182 28.42 -14.84 -1.49
CA LYS A 182 28.81 -15.22 -0.14
C LYS A 182 27.93 -14.56 0.93
N LEU A 183 27.31 -15.42 1.72
CA LEU A 183 26.84 -15.07 3.06
C LEU A 183 28.07 -14.65 3.88
N ASN A 184 28.07 -13.46 4.44
CA ASN A 184 29.06 -13.10 5.46
C ASN A 184 28.50 -13.53 6.82
N GLU A 185 29.01 -14.66 7.32
CA GLU A 185 28.55 -15.29 8.57
C GLU A 185 28.88 -14.47 9.82
N ASP A 186 29.85 -13.56 9.72
CA ASP A 186 30.29 -12.69 10.82
C ASP A 186 29.35 -11.50 11.08
N LYS A 187 28.24 -11.37 10.34
CA LYS A 187 27.27 -10.29 10.55
C LYS A 187 26.25 -10.65 11.62
N PHE A 188 25.83 -9.62 12.36
CA PHE A 188 24.76 -9.72 13.35
C PHE A 188 23.40 -10.01 12.70
N TRP A 189 22.60 -10.82 13.39
CA TRP A 189 21.25 -11.23 12.99
C TRP A 189 20.22 -10.71 13.99
N LEU A 190 19.10 -10.18 13.50
CA LEU A 190 18.02 -9.68 14.34
C LEU A 190 16.70 -10.37 14.05
N VAL A 191 15.89 -10.49 15.10
CA VAL A 191 14.44 -10.67 14.99
C VAL A 191 13.83 -9.28 14.91
N GLU A 192 13.03 -8.99 13.89
CA GLU A 192 12.34 -7.71 13.84
C GLU A 192 11.20 -7.63 14.85
N ASN A 193 11.07 -6.48 15.50
CA ASN A 193 10.01 -6.20 16.45
C ASN A 193 8.65 -6.35 15.75
N GLY A 194 7.79 -7.21 16.30
CA GLY A 194 6.47 -7.50 15.74
C GLY A 194 6.47 -8.39 14.49
N ASN A 195 7.62 -8.96 14.10
CA ASN A 195 7.74 -9.89 12.97
C ASN A 195 8.15 -11.29 13.46
N ASP A 196 7.41 -11.83 14.45
CA ASP A 196 7.48 -13.25 14.81
C ASP A 196 6.73 -14.10 13.76
N CYS A 197 7.09 -13.94 12.49
CA CYS A 197 6.49 -14.70 11.40
C CYS A 197 7.43 -15.81 10.92
N THR A 198 6.80 -16.85 10.42
CA THR A 198 7.47 -17.95 9.72
C THR A 198 7.91 -17.51 8.33
N LEU A 199 8.85 -18.24 7.75
CA LEU A 199 9.28 -18.00 6.38
C LEU A 199 8.09 -18.04 5.39
N ARG A 200 7.17 -18.99 5.58
CA ARG A 200 5.94 -19.11 4.80
C ARG A 200 5.09 -17.85 4.86
N GLU A 201 4.83 -17.34 6.06
CA GLU A 201 4.04 -16.13 6.27
C GLU A 201 4.70 -14.91 5.63
N TYR A 202 6.03 -14.79 5.75
CA TYR A 202 6.78 -13.70 5.13
C TYR A 202 6.66 -13.72 3.59
N ILE A 203 6.81 -14.90 2.98
CA ILE A 203 6.65 -15.07 1.52
C ILE A 203 5.21 -14.77 1.08
N ASN A 204 4.22 -15.23 1.85
CA ASN A 204 2.82 -14.95 1.54
C ASN A 204 2.49 -13.46 1.64
N LYS A 205 3.05 -12.72 2.62
CA LYS A 205 2.91 -11.25 2.69
C LYS A 205 3.46 -10.55 1.44
N TYR A 206 4.57 -11.04 0.88
CA TYR A 206 5.09 -10.55 -0.41
C TYR A 206 4.11 -10.82 -1.56
N LYS A 207 3.59 -12.05 -1.65
CA LYS A 207 2.61 -12.43 -2.67
C LYS A 207 1.36 -11.54 -2.59
N ASP A 208 0.80 -11.40 -1.40
CA ASP A 208 -0.38 -10.60 -1.12
C ASP A 208 -0.19 -9.12 -1.51
N LEU A 209 1.02 -8.58 -1.35
CA LEU A 209 1.38 -7.23 -1.77
C LEU A 209 1.40 -7.10 -3.30
N PHE A 210 2.03 -8.05 -4.01
CA PHE A 210 2.06 -8.04 -5.48
C PHE A 210 0.66 -8.18 -6.07
N GLU A 211 -0.17 -9.10 -5.56
CA GLU A 211 -1.55 -9.28 -6.00
C GLU A 211 -2.41 -8.01 -5.78
N GLU A 212 -2.20 -7.29 -4.68
CA GLU A 212 -2.88 -6.02 -4.43
C GLU A 212 -2.44 -4.93 -5.42
N ILE A 213 -1.13 -4.86 -5.71
CA ILE A 213 -0.61 -3.91 -6.70
C ILE A 213 -1.18 -4.23 -8.08
N GLU A 214 -1.18 -5.49 -8.50
CA GLU A 214 -1.76 -5.93 -9.77
C GLU A 214 -3.26 -5.63 -9.85
N THR A 215 -4.01 -5.93 -8.80
CA THR A 215 -5.44 -5.62 -8.71
C THR A 215 -5.69 -4.12 -8.79
N TRP A 216 -4.88 -3.31 -8.11
CA TRP A 216 -4.99 -1.86 -8.16
C TRP A 216 -4.71 -1.34 -9.57
N ILE A 217 -3.64 -1.81 -10.21
CA ILE A 217 -3.26 -1.43 -11.56
C ILE A 217 -4.35 -1.82 -12.55
N GLY A 218 -4.87 -3.06 -12.50
CA GLY A 218 -5.94 -3.51 -13.39
C GLY A 218 -7.24 -2.71 -13.22
N LYS A 219 -7.50 -2.17 -12.02
CA LYS A 219 -8.70 -1.39 -11.73
C LYS A 219 -8.56 0.10 -12.11
N TYR A 220 -7.37 0.67 -11.96
CA TYR A 220 -7.16 2.13 -12.00
C TYR A 220 -6.22 2.59 -13.11
N SER A 221 -5.57 1.68 -13.82
CA SER A 221 -4.74 1.97 -14.97
C SER A 221 -5.31 1.30 -16.22
N ASN A 222 -5.30 2.02 -17.35
CA ASN A 222 -5.41 1.40 -18.66
C ASN A 222 -4.07 0.76 -19.10
N LEU A 223 -3.14 0.50 -18.17
CA LEU A 223 -1.80 -0.06 -18.42
C LEU A 223 -1.80 -1.60 -18.36
N SER A 224 -2.94 -2.26 -18.57
CA SER A 224 -3.05 -3.72 -18.47
C SER A 224 -2.09 -4.46 -19.40
N ASP A 225 -1.70 -3.83 -20.51
CA ASP A 225 -0.98 -4.51 -21.58
C ASP A 225 0.55 -4.32 -21.52
N GLU A 226 1.06 -3.32 -20.77
CA GLU A 226 2.50 -3.05 -20.67
C GLU A 226 3.16 -3.67 -19.42
N LEU A 227 2.37 -4.15 -18.47
CA LEU A 227 2.85 -4.71 -17.20
C LEU A 227 2.85 -6.23 -17.18
N ASN A 228 3.35 -6.86 -18.25
CA ASN A 228 3.71 -8.28 -18.20
C ASN A 228 4.81 -8.49 -17.14
N ILE A 229 4.38 -8.78 -15.91
CA ILE A 229 5.21 -9.08 -14.73
C ILE A 229 5.84 -10.47 -14.85
#